data_AF-A0A8T0WH97-F1
#
_entry.id   AF-A0A8T0WH97-F1
#
_cell.length_a   1.000
_cell.length_b   1.000
_cell.length_c   1.000
_cell.angle_alpha   90.00
_cell.angle_beta   90.00
_cell.angle_gamma   90.00
#
_symmetry.space_group_name_H-M   'P 1'
#
loop_
_entity.id
_entity.type
_entity.pdbx_description
1 polymer ?
#
loop_
_entity_poly.entity_id
_entity_poly.type
_entity_poly.pdbx_seq_one_letter_code
_entity_poly.pdbx_strand_id
1 'polypeptide(L)' 'MGRAAPAAVNDDQKTSWPELVGFEMLNAALRINMDRPDVSVAFYMIPTPLPPDYNPKRVVLVGDDRSVVVRTPVIG' A
#
# COMPACT_ATOMS: atom_id res chain seq x y z
N MET A 1 36.24 -16.15 -1.05
CA MET A 1 35.18 -16.43 -0.05
C MET A 1 34.51 -15.10 0.29
N GLY A 2 33.62 -14.55 -0.56
CA GLY A 2 32.25 -15.01 -0.71
C GLY A 2 31.33 -14.28 0.30
N ARG A 3 31.24 -12.95 0.25
CA ARG A 3 30.19 -12.22 0.98
C ARG A 3 28.94 -12.28 0.11
N ALA A 4 28.01 -13.16 0.48
CA ALA A 4 26.68 -13.15 -0.11
C ALA A 4 26.05 -11.78 0.14
N ALA A 5 25.69 -11.08 -0.94
CA ALA A 5 24.82 -9.92 -0.86
C ALA A 5 23.52 -10.33 -0.17
N PRO A 6 22.92 -9.49 0.70
CA PRO A 6 21.58 -9.77 1.17
C PRO A 6 20.70 -9.91 -0.06
N ALA A 7 19.98 -11.03 -0.16
CA ALA A 7 18.96 -11.21 -1.18
C ALA A 7 18.06 -9.97 -1.11
N ALA A 8 18.07 -9.16 -2.15
CA ALA A 8 17.02 -8.18 -2.37
C ALA A 8 15.74 -9.00 -2.25
N VAL A 9 14.99 -8.76 -1.19
CA VAL A 9 13.62 -9.24 -1.10
C VAL A 9 12.98 -8.81 -2.41
N ASN A 10 12.40 -9.75 -3.14
CA ASN A 10 11.65 -9.41 -4.35
C ASN A 10 10.46 -8.59 -3.88
N ASP A 11 10.65 -7.28 -3.73
CA ASP A 11 9.64 -6.33 -3.26
C ASP A 11 8.40 -6.39 -4.17
N ASP A 12 8.56 -6.87 -5.42
CA ASP A 12 7.50 -7.23 -6.36
C ASP A 12 6.41 -8.16 -5.79
N GLN A 13 6.68 -8.89 -4.69
CA GLN A 13 5.73 -9.80 -4.06
C GLN A 13 4.85 -9.16 -2.98
N LYS A 14 5.16 -7.95 -2.50
CA LYS A 14 4.35 -7.32 -1.46
C LYS A 14 3.01 -6.87 -2.04
N THR A 15 1.91 -7.45 -1.53
CA THR A 15 0.53 -7.19 -2.00
C THR A 15 -0.37 -6.56 -0.95
N SER A 16 0.12 -6.42 0.29
CA SER A 16 -0.64 -5.87 1.41
C SER A 16 0.26 -5.18 2.43
N TRP A 17 -0.28 -4.18 3.14
CA TRP A 17 0.44 -3.38 4.15
C TRP A 17 -0.32 -3.31 5.49
N PRO A 18 -0.53 -4.43 6.20
CA PRO A 18 -1.28 -4.43 7.46
C PRO A 18 -0.68 -3.49 8.52
N GLU A 19 0.62 -3.25 8.49
CA GLU A 19 1.35 -2.35 9.39
C GLU A 19 0.98 -0.86 9.25
N LEU A 20 0.32 -0.47 8.15
CA LEU A 20 -0.04 0.92 7.89
C LEU A 20 -1.43 1.30 8.42
N VAL A 21 -2.20 0.37 8.98
CA VAL A 21 -3.45 0.71 9.64
C VAL A 21 -3.16 1.60 10.86
N GLY A 22 -3.86 2.73 10.96
CA GLY A 22 -3.63 3.76 11.99
C GLY A 22 -2.61 4.83 11.60
N PHE A 23 -1.95 4.72 10.44
CA PHE A 23 -1.08 5.78 9.94
C PHE A 23 -1.89 6.88 9.26
N GLU A 24 -1.33 8.10 9.23
CA GLU A 24 -1.84 9.16 8.36
C GLU A 24 -1.67 8.72 6.89
N MET A 25 -2.67 9.00 6.05
CA MET A 25 -2.79 8.43 4.71
C MET A 25 -1.63 8.84 3.78
N LEU A 26 -1.15 10.08 3.81
CA LEU A 26 -0.01 10.49 2.98
C LEU A 26 1.28 9.78 3.38
N ASN A 27 1.54 9.64 4.69
CA ASN A 27 2.67 8.87 5.20
C ASN A 27 2.59 7.39 4.79
N ALA A 28 1.40 6.79 4.84
CA ALA A 28 1.17 5.42 4.36
C ALA A 28 1.44 5.30 2.85
N ALA A 29 0.95 6.24 2.04
CA ALA A 29 1.18 6.24 0.59
C ALA A 29 2.67 6.38 0.22
N LEU A 30 3.42 7.23 0.95
CA LEU A 30 4.87 7.33 0.78
C LEU A 30 5.55 5.99 1.06
N ARG A 31 5.14 5.29 2.13
CA ARG A 31 5.69 3.97 2.44
C ARG A 31 5.37 2.93 1.36
N ILE A 32 4.14 2.92 0.85
CA ILE A 32 3.73 2.03 -0.24
C ILE A 32 4.58 2.29 -1.50
N ASN A 33 4.80 3.55 -1.89
CA ASN A 33 5.61 3.88 -3.06
C ASN A 33 7.10 3.51 -2.89
N MET A 34 7.63 3.54 -1.66
CA MET A 34 8.98 3.05 -1.38
C MET A 34 9.08 1.52 -1.50
N ASP A 35 8.08 0.81 -1.00
CA ASP A 35 8.04 -0.66 -1.06
C ASP A 35 7.70 -1.17 -2.48
N ARG A 36 6.83 -0.47 -3.22
CA ARG A 36 6.33 -0.83 -4.55
C ARG A 36 6.30 0.41 -5.47
N PRO A 37 7.42 0.80 -6.07
CA PRO A 37 7.46 1.96 -6.98
C PRO A 37 6.73 1.70 -8.31
N ASP A 38 6.35 0.46 -8.60
CA ASP A 38 5.68 0.03 -9.84
C ASP A 38 4.15 0.12 -9.77
N VAL A 39 3.55 0.57 -8.66
CA VAL A 39 2.10 0.67 -8.46
C VAL A 39 1.68 2.10 -8.15
N SER A 40 0.40 2.42 -8.39
CA SER A 40 -0.21 3.70 -8.02
C SER A 40 -1.05 3.55 -6.76
N VAL A 41 -1.02 4.54 -5.86
CA VAL A 41 -1.86 4.56 -4.65
C VAL A 41 -3.14 5.33 -4.92
N ALA A 42 -4.29 4.68 -4.76
CA ALA A 42 -5.61 5.30 -4.91
C ALA A 42 -6.25 5.54 -3.53
N PHE A 43 -6.60 6.80 -3.26
CA PHE A 43 -7.14 7.23 -1.97
C PHE A 43 -8.67 7.16 -1.98
N TYR A 44 -9.21 6.56 -0.92
CA TYR A 44 -10.64 6.50 -0.67
C TYR A 44 -10.92 6.85 0.80
N MET A 45 -12.04 7.51 1.06
CA MET A 45 -12.53 7.78 2.41
C MET A 45 -13.81 7.00 2.64
N ILE A 46 -14.00 6.39 3.81
CA ILE A 46 -15.30 5.80 4.16
C ILE A 46 -16.40 6.90 4.18
N PRO A 47 -17.64 6.62 3.73
CA PRO A 47 -18.15 5.34 3.22
C PRO A 47 -18.09 5.21 1.67
N THR A 48 -17.18 5.91 0.99
CA THR A 48 -17.08 5.91 -0.48
C THR A 48 -17.00 4.47 -1.03
N PRO A 49 -17.89 4.08 -1.96
CA PRO A 49 -17.79 2.78 -2.61
C PRO A 49 -16.45 2.61 -3.31
N LEU A 50 -15.83 1.44 -3.11
CA LEU A 50 -14.58 1.10 -3.76
C LEU A 50 -14.84 0.63 -5.20
N PRO A 51 -13.89 0.85 -6.13
CA PRO A 51 -13.99 0.31 -7.48
C PRO A 51 -14.16 -1.22 -7.45
N PRO A 52 -15.05 -1.79 -8.29
CA PRO A 52 -15.28 -3.23 -8.33
C PRO A 52 -14.24 -3.99 -9.17
N ASP A 53 -13.51 -3.31 -10.07
CA ASP A 53 -12.46 -3.89 -10.90
C ASP A 53 -11.18 -4.13 -10.10
N TYR A 54 -10.53 -5.27 -10.31
CA TYR A 54 -9.20 -5.53 -9.80
C TYR A 54 -8.13 -4.93 -10.72
N ASN A 55 -7.20 -4.17 -10.16
CA ASN A 55 -6.03 -3.63 -10.86
C ASN A 55 -4.73 -4.04 -10.15
N PRO A 56 -3.87 -4.89 -10.75
CA PRO A 56 -2.62 -5.34 -10.14
C PRO A 56 -1.55 -4.24 -9.98
N LYS A 57 -1.79 -3.05 -10.56
CA LYS A 57 -0.93 -1.87 -10.50
C LYS A 57 -1.50 -0.75 -9.65
N ARG A 58 -2.52 -1.04 -8.84
CA ARG A 58 -3.15 -0.08 -7.92
C ARG A 58 -3.15 -0.64 -6.51
N VAL A 59 -2.88 0.21 -5.52
CA VAL A 59 -3.11 -0.08 -4.10
C VAL A 59 -4.29 0.75 -3.64
N VAL A 60 -5.28 0.09 -3.05
CA VAL A 60 -6.45 0.76 -2.46
C VAL A 60 -6.11 1.19 -1.03
N LEU A 61 -6.05 2.50 -0.81
CA LEU A 61 -5.78 3.10 0.50
C LEU A 61 -7.07 3.73 1.04
N VAL A 62 -7.60 3.18 2.13
CA VAL A 62 -8.88 3.62 2.71
C VAL A 62 -8.66 4.29 4.05
N GLY A 63 -9.12 5.53 4.19
CA GLY A 63 -9.09 6.27 5.46
C GLY A 63 -10.44 6.78 5.95
N ASP A 64 -10.42 7.45 7.09
CA ASP A 64 -11.56 8.12 7.72
C ASP A 64 -11.52 9.66 7.56
N ASP A 65 -12.40 10.35 8.26
CA ASP A 65 -12.51 11.82 8.29
C ASP A 65 -11.29 12.52 8.89
N ARG A 66 -10.39 11.79 9.54
CA ARG A 66 -9.12 12.28 10.10
C ARG A 66 -7.94 12.00 9.18
N SER A 67 -8.18 11.48 7.97
CA SER A 67 -7.13 11.02 7.05
C SER A 67 -6.24 9.95 7.68
N VAL A 68 -6.81 9.08 8.51
CA VAL A 68 -6.12 7.93 9.10
C VAL A 68 -6.53 6.66 8.36
N VAL A 69 -5.57 5.80 8.03
CA VAL A 69 -5.82 4.51 7.37
C VAL A 69 -6.61 3.59 8.29
N VAL A 70 -7.80 3.17 7.85
CA VAL A 70 -8.73 2.35 8.65
C VAL A 70 -8.90 0.93 8.11
N ARG A 71 -8.34 0.62 6.94
CA ARG A 71 -8.29 -0.74 6.37
C ARG A 71 -6.89 -1.04 5.88
N THR A 72 -6.49 -2.30 5.98
CA THR A 72 -5.22 -2.77 5.40
C THR A 72 -5.16 -2.39 3.91
N PRO A 73 -4.17 -1.59 3.48
CA PRO A 73 -3.95 -1.32 2.07
C PRO A 73 -3.59 -2.61 1.35
N VAL A 74 -4.16 -2.82 0.18
CA VAL A 74 -3.97 -4.02 -0.63
C VAL A 74 -3.91 -3.65 -2.11
N ILE A 75 -3.18 -4.45 -2.89
CA ILE A 75 -3.26 -4.39 -4.36
C ILE A 75 -4.70 -4.73 -4.78
N GLY A 76 -5.29 -3.87 -5.63
CA GLY A 76 -6.69 -3.98 -6.01
C GLY A 76 -7.19 -2.83 -6.85
#